data_AF-A0A6I1EDD2-F1
#
_entry.id   AF-A0A6I1EDD2-F1
#
_cell.length_a   1.000
_cell.length_b   1.000
_cell.length_c   1.000
_cell.angle_alpha   90.00
_cell.angle_beta   90.00
_cell.angle_gamma   90.00
#
_symmetry.space_group_name_H-M   'P 1'
#
loop_
_entity.id
_entity.type
_entity.pdbx_description
1 polymer ?
#
loop_
_entity_poly.entity_id
_entity_poly.type
_entity_poly.pdbx_seq_one_letter_code
_entity_poly.pdbx_strand_id
1 'polypeptide(L)'
;MEARKFTVEEMISYVIEPDSFFTTEGDILLRTEFRRDYSVYFGILERIASGKTKRQELVSAFPTDISGQLFKLEDYFHLIKRENPVGRQKNARNFRFVMADDYLHFWFRFIYPNLGLIQQGSTARLERKILDELPDYTGRHVLERWFRTKLWESGNFTEVGPWWDASGKGENEIDIVAINPFDKEVLFGAENLALGLGITTVERKQVVEIL
;
A
#
# COMPACT_ATOMS: atom_id res chain seq x y z
N MET A 1 -27.56 10.58 2.96
CA MET A 1 -28.40 9.90 1.94
C MET A 1 -27.65 8.61 1.60
N GLU A 2 -28.21 7.43 1.86
CA GLU A 2 -27.51 6.17 1.56
C GLU A 2 -27.49 5.93 0.04
N ALA A 3 -26.30 5.87 -0.56
CA ALA A 3 -26.15 5.80 -2.01
C ALA A 3 -26.65 4.47 -2.63
N ARG A 4 -26.93 3.43 -1.82
CA ARG A 4 -27.45 2.12 -2.24
C ARG A 4 -26.73 1.52 -3.46
N LYS A 5 -25.40 1.64 -3.48
CA LYS A 5 -24.50 1.05 -4.48
C LYS A 5 -23.91 -0.22 -3.89
N PHE A 6 -24.16 -1.38 -4.52
CA PHE A 6 -23.80 -2.69 -3.94
C PHE A 6 -22.87 -3.50 -4.85
N THR A 7 -22.71 -3.09 -6.10
CA THR A 7 -21.71 -3.64 -7.01
C THR A 7 -20.47 -2.77 -7.05
N VAL A 8 -19.34 -3.35 -7.45
CA VAL A 8 -18.06 -2.61 -7.55
C VAL A 8 -18.20 -1.48 -8.58
N GLU A 9 -18.81 -1.78 -9.72
CA GLU A 9 -19.09 -0.84 -10.79
C GLU A 9 -19.88 0.36 -10.25
N GLU A 10 -21.02 0.10 -9.61
CA GLU A 10 -21.87 1.13 -9.00
C GLU A 10 -21.14 1.99 -7.97
N MET A 11 -20.28 1.36 -7.14
CA MET A 11 -19.47 2.08 -6.15
C MET A 11 -18.43 2.96 -6.83
N ILE A 12 -17.72 2.46 -7.84
CA ILE A 12 -16.73 3.24 -8.57
C ILE A 12 -17.39 4.40 -9.31
N SER A 13 -18.52 4.18 -10.01
CA SER A 13 -19.24 5.27 -10.67
C SER A 13 -19.60 6.36 -9.66
N TYR A 14 -20.13 5.99 -8.50
CA TYR A 14 -20.51 6.95 -7.45
C TYR A 14 -19.31 7.70 -6.85
N VAL A 15 -18.17 7.03 -6.67
CA VAL A 15 -16.94 7.64 -6.15
C VAL A 15 -16.39 8.69 -7.12
N ILE A 16 -16.50 8.47 -8.43
CA ILE A 16 -15.97 9.37 -9.46
C ILE A 16 -17.01 10.29 -10.09
N GLU A 17 -18.24 10.34 -9.56
CA GLU A 17 -19.23 11.31 -9.99
C GLU A 17 -18.79 12.75 -9.66
N PRO A 18 -19.12 13.75 -10.50
CA PRO A 18 -18.93 15.15 -10.15
C PRO A 18 -19.54 15.46 -8.79
N ASP A 19 -18.86 16.27 -7.98
CA ASP A 19 -19.27 16.66 -6.63
C ASP A 19 -19.48 15.50 -5.65
N SER A 20 -19.01 14.29 -5.98
CA SER A 20 -18.99 13.18 -5.04
C SER A 20 -18.10 13.51 -3.85
N PHE A 21 -18.57 13.15 -2.65
CA PHE A 21 -17.86 13.39 -1.39
C PHE A 21 -16.39 12.93 -1.45
N PHE A 22 -16.14 11.75 -2.04
CA PHE A 22 -14.82 11.16 -2.15
C PHE A 22 -13.84 11.97 -3.01
N THR A 23 -14.34 12.81 -3.92
CA THR A 23 -13.49 13.61 -4.80
C THR A 23 -12.78 14.72 -4.04
N THR A 24 -13.50 15.40 -3.14
CA THR A 24 -13.00 16.53 -2.36
C THR A 24 -12.45 16.13 -1.00
N GLU A 25 -12.93 15.02 -0.42
CA GLU A 25 -12.64 14.68 0.97
C GLU A 25 -11.14 14.46 1.23
N GLY A 26 -10.41 13.87 0.28
CA GLY A 26 -8.96 13.68 0.43
C GLY A 26 -8.21 15.00 0.62
N ASP A 27 -8.54 16.02 -0.19
CA ASP A 27 -7.91 17.35 -0.06
C ASP A 27 -8.35 18.07 1.22
N ILE A 28 -9.64 18.00 1.57
CA ILE A 28 -10.20 18.63 2.77
C ILE A 28 -9.55 18.05 4.03
N LEU A 29 -9.44 16.73 4.13
CA LEU A 29 -8.84 16.04 5.26
C LEU A 29 -7.39 16.50 5.45
N LEU A 30 -6.59 16.45 4.37
CA LEU A 30 -5.18 16.82 4.43
C LEU A 30 -4.97 18.31 4.75
N ARG A 31 -5.80 19.21 4.21
CA ARG A 31 -5.72 20.65 4.52
C ARG A 31 -6.09 20.94 5.97
N THR A 32 -7.13 20.29 6.46
CA THR A 32 -7.63 20.45 7.83
C THR A 32 -6.56 20.03 8.83
N GLU A 33 -5.93 18.88 8.59
CA GLU A 33 -4.94 18.30 9.48
C GLU A 33 -3.61 19.05 9.44
N PHE A 34 -3.07 19.33 8.24
CA PHE A 34 -1.70 19.82 8.11
C PHE A 34 -1.57 21.33 7.98
N ARG A 35 -2.65 22.04 7.66
CA ARG A 35 -2.70 23.51 7.59
C ARG A 35 -1.54 24.10 6.79
N ARG A 36 -0.58 24.74 7.46
CA ARG A 36 0.57 25.43 6.85
C ARG A 36 1.59 24.48 6.25
N ASP A 37 1.66 23.25 6.74
CA ASP A 37 2.61 22.23 6.26
C ASP A 37 2.00 21.33 5.17
N TYR A 38 0.75 21.60 4.76
CA TYR A 38 -0.01 20.78 3.80
C TYR A 38 0.82 20.35 2.60
N SER A 39 1.50 21.28 1.92
CA SER A 39 2.20 20.97 0.67
C SER A 39 3.32 19.93 0.83
N VAL A 40 3.98 19.91 2.00
CA VAL A 40 5.06 18.95 2.27
C VAL A 40 4.48 17.58 2.54
N TYR A 41 3.49 17.47 3.44
CA TYR A 41 2.86 16.19 3.75
C TYR A 41 2.12 15.59 2.56
N PHE A 42 1.39 16.43 1.82
CA PHE A 42 0.73 16.06 0.57
C PHE A 42 1.74 15.44 -0.41
N GLY A 43 2.84 16.15 -0.67
CA GLY A 43 3.86 15.68 -1.61
C GLY A 43 4.53 14.37 -1.18
N ILE A 44 4.68 14.13 0.14
CA ILE A 44 5.23 12.87 0.66
C ILE A 44 4.24 11.73 0.42
N LEU A 45 2.97 11.91 0.81
CA LEU A 45 1.92 10.90 0.65
C LEU A 45 1.68 10.56 -0.83
N GLU A 46 1.62 11.57 -1.70
CA GLU A 46 1.50 11.40 -3.16
C GLU A 46 2.65 10.56 -3.74
N ARG A 47 3.89 10.82 -3.30
CA ARG A 47 5.08 10.07 -3.74
C ARG A 47 5.03 8.62 -3.27
N ILE A 48 4.65 8.38 -2.02
CA ILE A 48 4.53 7.02 -1.48
C ILE A 48 3.42 6.26 -2.21
N ALA A 49 2.25 6.88 -2.40
CA ALA A 49 1.13 6.30 -3.15
C ALA A 49 1.46 6.04 -4.64
N SER A 50 2.44 6.73 -5.21
CA SER A 50 2.97 6.47 -6.56
C SER A 50 4.14 5.50 -6.60
N GLY A 51 4.48 4.85 -5.48
CA GLY A 51 5.49 3.79 -5.40
C GLY A 51 6.90 4.25 -5.00
N LYS A 52 7.09 5.51 -4.63
CA LYS A 52 8.37 5.99 -4.06
C LYS A 52 8.44 5.60 -2.59
N THR A 53 8.97 4.42 -2.33
CA THR A 53 8.95 3.82 -0.99
C THR A 53 10.28 3.94 -0.24
N LYS A 54 11.41 4.15 -0.93
CA LYS A 54 12.73 4.26 -0.29
C LYS A 54 12.92 5.63 0.36
N ARG A 55 13.41 5.66 1.60
CA ARG A 55 13.68 6.92 2.33
C ARG A 55 14.57 7.88 1.53
N GLN A 56 15.63 7.38 0.91
CA GLN A 56 16.56 8.23 0.14
C GLN A 56 15.87 8.89 -1.05
N GLU A 57 15.02 8.15 -1.77
CA GLU A 57 14.24 8.70 -2.89
C GLU A 57 13.30 9.81 -2.41
N LEU A 58 12.60 9.59 -1.29
CA LEU A 58 11.71 10.59 -0.71
C LEU A 58 12.49 11.83 -0.26
N VAL A 59 13.53 11.69 0.55
CA VAL A 59 14.30 12.84 1.06
C VAL A 59 14.95 13.63 -0.08
N SER A 60 15.47 12.96 -1.10
CA SER A 60 16.10 13.62 -2.26
C SER A 60 15.12 14.42 -3.12
N ALA A 61 13.81 14.15 -3.01
CA ALA A 61 12.79 14.81 -3.82
C ALA A 61 12.31 16.15 -3.24
N PHE A 62 12.80 16.54 -2.04
CA PHE A 62 12.43 17.80 -1.38
C PHE A 62 13.65 18.70 -1.17
N PRO A 63 13.48 20.03 -1.25
CA PRO A 63 14.57 20.98 -1.06
C PRO A 63 15.04 21.09 0.40
N THR A 64 14.25 20.60 1.35
CA THR A 64 14.53 20.64 2.79
C THR A 64 14.47 19.24 3.38
N ASP A 65 15.10 19.04 4.54
CA ASP A 65 14.95 17.79 5.27
C ASP A 65 13.49 17.55 5.65
N ILE A 66 12.99 16.36 5.31
CA ILE A 66 11.63 15.90 5.61
C ILE A 66 11.60 14.82 6.70
N SER A 67 12.71 14.58 7.39
CA SER A 67 12.83 13.51 8.39
C SER A 67 11.81 13.63 9.51
N GLY A 68 11.52 14.86 9.96
CA GLY A 68 10.50 15.11 10.98
C GLY A 68 9.07 14.89 10.49
N GLN A 69 8.79 15.18 9.21
CA GLN A 69 7.49 14.99 8.58
C GLN A 69 7.22 13.50 8.35
N LEU A 70 8.22 12.74 7.92
CA LEU A 70 8.13 11.28 7.82
C LEU A 70 7.82 10.64 9.18
N PHE A 71 8.51 11.09 10.24
CA PHE A 71 8.23 10.63 11.60
C PHE A 71 6.81 10.98 12.04
N LYS A 72 6.32 12.20 11.74
CA LYS A 72 4.94 12.59 12.04
C LYS A 72 3.89 11.75 11.31
N LEU A 73 4.09 11.50 10.01
CA LEU A 73 3.18 10.67 9.21
C LEU A 73 3.13 9.22 9.70
N GLU A 74 4.24 8.69 10.20
CA GLU A 74 4.35 7.32 10.70
C GLU A 74 3.79 7.18 12.13
N ASP A 75 4.31 7.96 13.06
CA ASP A 75 4.14 7.74 14.50
C ASP A 75 3.01 8.57 15.13
N TYR A 76 2.54 9.63 14.48
CA TYR A 76 1.46 10.47 15.01
C TYR A 76 0.18 10.37 14.20
N PHE A 77 0.27 10.49 12.88
CA PHE A 77 -0.89 10.45 12.00
C PHE A 77 -1.23 9.03 11.53
N HIS A 78 -0.26 8.10 11.62
CA HIS A 78 -0.41 6.72 11.17
C HIS A 78 -0.90 6.57 9.72
N LEU A 79 -0.55 7.54 8.86
CA LEU A 79 -0.93 7.54 7.44
C LEU A 79 0.07 6.74 6.59
N ILE A 80 1.28 6.55 7.11
CA ILE A 80 2.30 5.69 6.51
C ILE A 80 2.84 4.74 7.57
N LYS A 81 3.50 3.67 7.13
CA LYS A 81 4.25 2.76 8.00
C LYS A 81 5.54 2.31 7.34
N ARG A 82 6.49 1.86 8.16
CA ARG A 82 7.65 1.13 7.67
C ARG A 82 7.32 -0.33 7.48
N GLU A 83 7.69 -0.83 6.32
CA GLU A 83 7.68 -2.23 5.99
C GLU A 83 9.13 -2.73 5.95
N ASN A 84 9.40 -3.79 6.70
CA ASN A 84 10.72 -4.40 6.79
C ASN A 84 10.68 -5.76 6.10
N PRO A 85 11.78 -6.16 5.43
CA PRO A 85 11.88 -7.50 4.91
C PRO A 85 12.02 -8.50 6.07
N VAL A 86 11.37 -9.65 5.94
CA VAL A 86 11.44 -10.76 6.89
C VAL A 86 12.89 -11.24 7.07
N GLY A 87 13.24 -11.67 8.28
CA GLY A 87 14.57 -12.17 8.63
C GLY A 87 15.60 -11.07 8.86
N ARG A 88 15.17 -9.80 8.97
CA ARG A 88 16.04 -8.66 9.29
C ARG A 88 15.67 -8.00 10.62
N GLN A 89 16.67 -7.46 11.30
CA GLN A 89 16.45 -6.72 12.54
C GLN A 89 15.52 -5.51 12.33
N LYS A 90 14.69 -5.19 13.33
CA LYS A 90 13.71 -4.06 13.31
C LYS A 90 14.31 -2.68 13.00
N ASN A 91 15.63 -2.50 13.15
CA ASN A 91 16.36 -1.26 12.84
C ASN A 91 17.11 -1.31 11.50
N ALA A 92 16.78 -2.25 10.61
CA ALA A 92 17.41 -2.35 9.30
C ALA A 92 17.20 -1.05 8.51
N ARG A 93 18.27 -0.51 7.92
CA ARG A 93 18.21 0.68 7.05
C ARG A 93 17.46 0.44 5.72
N ASN A 94 17.12 -0.81 5.41
CA ASN A 94 16.53 -1.25 4.15
C ASN A 94 15.00 -1.45 4.26
N PHE A 95 14.31 -0.58 5.00
CA PHE A 95 12.86 -0.56 5.05
C PHE A 95 12.27 0.26 3.89
N ARG A 96 11.00 0.02 3.61
CA ARG A 96 10.19 0.78 2.65
C ARG A 96 9.06 1.50 3.39
N PHE A 97 8.76 2.74 3.02
CA PHE A 97 7.54 3.41 3.45
C PHE A 97 6.38 2.98 2.57
N VAL A 98 5.25 2.63 3.19
CA VAL A 98 4.02 2.26 2.50
C VAL A 98 2.84 3.03 3.08
N MET A 99 1.80 3.23 2.27
CA MET A 99 0.53 3.82 2.72
C MET A 99 -0.12 2.90 3.76
N ALA A 100 -0.54 3.48 4.88
CA ALA A 100 -1.29 2.79 5.92
C ALA A 100 -2.80 3.06 5.81
N ASP A 101 -3.19 4.22 5.27
CA ASP A 101 -4.58 4.59 5.02
C ASP A 101 -5.02 4.18 3.60
N ASP A 102 -5.95 3.22 3.52
CA ASP A 102 -6.39 2.65 2.24
C ASP A 102 -7.24 3.65 1.43
N TYR A 103 -7.96 4.56 2.09
CA TYR A 103 -8.74 5.60 1.40
C TYR A 103 -7.83 6.62 0.73
N LEU A 104 -6.89 7.21 1.46
CA LEU A 104 -5.93 8.16 0.89
C LEU A 104 -5.08 7.51 -0.19
N HIS A 105 -4.72 6.23 -0.01
CA HIS A 105 -4.00 5.50 -1.05
C HIS A 105 -4.82 5.40 -2.35
N PHE A 106 -6.09 5.00 -2.26
CA PHE A 106 -7.00 4.96 -3.39
C PHE A 106 -7.18 6.36 -4.01
N TRP A 107 -7.35 7.38 -3.17
CA TRP A 107 -7.55 8.76 -3.59
C TRP A 107 -6.35 9.29 -4.38
N PHE A 108 -5.12 9.13 -3.88
CA PHE A 108 -3.90 9.54 -4.60
C PHE A 108 -3.68 8.73 -5.89
N ARG A 109 -4.10 7.46 -5.92
CA ARG A 109 -3.90 6.58 -7.08
C ARG A 109 -4.88 6.89 -8.22
N PHE A 110 -6.15 7.07 -7.91
CA PHE A 110 -7.23 7.10 -8.92
C PHE A 110 -7.98 8.43 -8.99
N ILE A 111 -8.13 9.15 -7.89
CA ILE A 111 -8.98 10.34 -7.81
C ILE A 111 -8.18 11.60 -8.09
N TYR A 112 -7.17 11.88 -7.27
CA TYR A 112 -6.35 13.10 -7.35
C TYR A 112 -5.78 13.36 -8.76
N PRO A 113 -5.18 12.37 -9.45
CA PRO A 113 -4.63 12.59 -10.79
C PRO A 113 -5.69 12.88 -11.86
N ASN A 114 -6.96 12.60 -11.58
CA ASN A 114 -8.07 12.68 -12.53
C ASN A 114 -9.16 13.68 -12.12
N LEU A 115 -8.91 14.54 -11.11
CA LEU A 115 -9.91 15.50 -10.62
C LEU A 115 -10.52 16.36 -11.74
N GLY A 116 -9.70 16.81 -12.69
CA GLY A 116 -10.20 17.60 -13.83
C GLY A 116 -11.17 16.83 -14.74
N LEU A 117 -10.91 15.53 -14.98
CA LEU A 117 -11.82 14.67 -15.76
C LEU A 117 -13.12 14.41 -15.01
N ILE A 118 -13.03 14.21 -13.69
CA ILE A 118 -14.17 14.00 -12.80
C ILE A 118 -15.07 15.24 -12.78
N GLN A 119 -14.50 16.43 -12.59
CA GLN A 119 -15.26 17.69 -12.58
C GLN A 119 -15.98 17.96 -13.91
N GLN A 120 -15.41 17.51 -15.03
CA GLN A 120 -16.01 17.62 -16.36
C GLN A 120 -17.10 16.57 -16.63
N GLY A 121 -17.35 15.63 -15.69
CA GLY A 121 -18.28 14.51 -15.87
C GLY A 121 -17.84 13.51 -16.95
N SER A 122 -16.60 13.59 -17.43
CA SER A 122 -16.07 12.77 -18.52
C SER A 122 -15.37 11.52 -17.99
N THR A 123 -16.09 10.72 -17.20
CA THR A 123 -15.51 9.69 -16.32
C THR A 123 -15.55 8.28 -16.90
N ALA A 124 -16.28 8.01 -17.99
CA ALA A 124 -16.43 6.66 -18.55
C ALA A 124 -15.10 5.96 -18.93
N ARG A 125 -14.06 6.72 -19.28
CA ARG A 125 -12.71 6.16 -19.50
C ARG A 125 -11.98 5.89 -18.18
N LEU A 126 -12.15 6.77 -17.20
CA LEU A 126 -11.57 6.62 -15.88
C LEU A 126 -12.19 5.42 -15.15
N GLU A 127 -13.51 5.26 -15.22
CA GLU A 127 -14.23 4.13 -14.64
C GLU A 127 -13.69 2.79 -15.13
N ARG A 128 -13.61 2.61 -16.45
CA ARG A 128 -13.03 1.40 -17.05
C ARG A 128 -11.60 1.17 -16.59
N LYS A 129 -10.77 2.22 -16.61
CA LYS A 129 -9.39 2.13 -16.13
C LYS A 129 -9.32 1.67 -14.67
N ILE A 130 -10.17 2.23 -13.80
CA ILE A 130 -10.20 1.85 -12.38
C ILE A 130 -10.63 0.40 -12.26
N LEU A 131 -11.71 -0.02 -12.91
CA LEU A 131 -12.20 -1.40 -12.87
C LEU A 131 -11.17 -2.41 -13.38
N ASP A 132 -10.42 -2.06 -14.42
CA ASP A 132 -9.33 -2.91 -14.96
C ASP A 132 -8.14 -3.02 -13.99
N GLU A 133 -7.79 -1.93 -13.29
CA GLU A 133 -6.66 -1.89 -12.35
C GLU A 133 -7.03 -2.33 -10.92
N LEU A 134 -8.33 -2.39 -10.58
CA LEU A 134 -8.80 -2.62 -9.22
C LEU A 134 -8.42 -4.00 -8.66
N PRO A 135 -8.49 -5.12 -9.43
CA PRO A 135 -8.04 -6.42 -8.94
C PRO A 135 -6.59 -6.37 -8.47
N ASP A 136 -5.66 -5.93 -9.31
CA ASP A 136 -4.24 -5.82 -8.97
C ASP A 136 -4.01 -4.85 -7.78
N TYR A 137 -4.72 -3.72 -7.74
CA TYR A 137 -4.62 -2.77 -6.64
C TYR A 137 -5.07 -3.39 -5.30
N THR A 138 -6.23 -4.04 -5.29
CA THR A 138 -6.76 -4.68 -4.07
C THR A 138 -5.95 -5.90 -3.66
N GLY A 139 -5.42 -6.65 -4.63
CA GLY A 139 -4.46 -7.72 -4.43
C GLY A 139 -3.26 -7.31 -3.60
N ARG A 140 -2.43 -6.44 -4.18
CA ARG A 140 -1.13 -6.04 -3.63
C ARG A 140 -1.23 -5.36 -2.27
N HIS A 141 -2.29 -4.57 -2.07
CA HIS A 141 -2.36 -3.69 -0.92
C HIS A 141 -3.28 -4.19 0.20
N VAL A 142 -4.43 -4.76 -0.16
CA VAL A 142 -5.46 -5.16 0.80
C VAL A 142 -5.38 -6.66 1.08
N LEU A 143 -5.36 -7.49 0.03
CA LEU A 143 -5.43 -8.93 0.16
C LEU A 143 -4.13 -9.52 0.73
N GLU A 144 -2.97 -9.06 0.24
CA GLU A 144 -1.68 -9.46 0.82
C GLU A 144 -1.59 -9.13 2.31
N ARG A 145 -1.99 -7.90 2.69
CA ARG A 145 -2.01 -7.47 4.09
C ARG A 145 -2.94 -8.35 4.91
N TRP A 146 -4.11 -8.69 4.39
CA TRP A 146 -5.05 -9.59 5.05
C TRP A 146 -4.46 -10.99 5.26
N PHE A 147 -3.82 -11.58 4.24
CA PHE A 147 -3.17 -12.89 4.37
C PHE A 147 -2.03 -12.86 5.37
N ARG A 148 -1.18 -11.83 5.36
CA ARG A 148 -0.10 -11.67 6.35
C ARG A 148 -0.68 -11.58 7.77
N THR A 149 -1.76 -10.82 7.96
CA THR A 149 -2.48 -10.76 9.25
C THR A 149 -3.01 -12.13 9.66
N LYS A 150 -3.63 -12.90 8.75
CA LYS A 150 -4.15 -14.24 9.06
C LYS A 150 -3.07 -15.25 9.41
N LEU A 151 -1.94 -15.22 8.70
CA LEU A 151 -0.78 -16.05 9.02
C LEU A 151 -0.23 -15.69 10.40
N TRP A 152 -0.13 -14.40 10.74
CA TRP A 152 0.29 -13.95 12.06
C TRP A 152 -0.68 -14.40 13.17
N GLU A 153 -1.98 -14.19 12.96
CA GLU A 153 -3.05 -14.57 13.89
C GLU A 153 -3.16 -16.08 14.11
N SER A 154 -2.67 -16.90 13.17
CA SER A 154 -2.68 -18.36 13.30
C SER A 154 -1.83 -18.87 14.47
N GLY A 155 -0.86 -18.07 14.94
CA GLY A 155 0.08 -18.44 16.00
C GLY A 155 1.16 -19.45 15.58
N ASN A 156 1.14 -19.92 14.33
CA ASN A 156 2.09 -20.91 13.82
C ASN A 156 3.43 -20.30 13.36
N PHE A 157 3.50 -18.97 13.19
CA PHE A 157 4.68 -18.30 12.64
C PHE A 157 5.18 -17.22 13.60
N THR A 158 6.50 -17.11 13.73
CA THR A 158 7.14 -16.10 14.60
C THR A 158 7.43 -14.80 13.86
N GLU A 159 7.43 -14.83 12.53
CA GLU A 159 7.64 -13.67 11.67
C GLU A 159 6.79 -13.82 10.41
N VAL A 160 6.07 -12.76 10.02
CA VAL A 160 5.28 -12.70 8.81
C VAL A 160 5.42 -11.33 8.17
N GLY A 161 5.76 -11.29 6.89
CA GLY A 161 5.96 -10.04 6.17
C GLY A 161 6.47 -10.27 4.75
N PRO A 162 6.79 -9.20 4.01
CA PRO A 162 7.41 -9.32 2.71
C PRO A 162 8.90 -9.63 2.85
N TRP A 163 9.54 -9.98 1.74
CA TRP A 163 10.98 -10.11 1.66
C TRP A 163 11.47 -9.49 0.35
N TRP A 164 12.64 -8.85 0.40
CA TRP A 164 13.35 -8.41 -0.79
C TRP A 164 14.84 -8.51 -0.57
N ASP A 165 15.57 -8.58 -1.68
CA ASP A 165 17.02 -8.66 -1.62
C ASP A 165 17.68 -7.45 -0.93
N ALA A 166 18.81 -7.72 -0.30
CA ALA A 166 19.56 -6.68 0.42
C ALA A 166 20.48 -5.87 -0.49
N SER A 167 20.58 -6.24 -1.77
CA SER A 167 21.46 -5.60 -2.76
C SER A 167 21.05 -4.16 -3.06
N GLY A 168 19.83 -3.77 -2.64
CA GLY A 168 19.26 -2.44 -2.86
C GLY A 168 18.74 -2.23 -4.28
N LYS A 169 18.97 -3.20 -5.18
CA LYS A 169 18.48 -3.21 -6.56
C LYS A 169 17.06 -3.74 -6.69
N GLY A 170 16.57 -4.51 -5.71
CA GLY A 170 15.17 -4.97 -5.69
C GLY A 170 14.85 -5.94 -6.82
N GLU A 171 15.83 -6.69 -7.31
CA GLU A 171 15.64 -7.61 -8.44
C GLU A 171 14.85 -8.86 -8.02
N ASN A 172 14.82 -9.19 -6.72
CA ASN A 172 14.02 -10.27 -6.16
C ASN A 172 13.16 -9.76 -4.99
N GLU A 173 11.86 -10.03 -5.05
CA GLU A 173 10.86 -9.67 -4.05
C GLU A 173 9.85 -10.81 -3.89
N ILE A 174 9.45 -11.07 -2.64
CA ILE A 174 8.41 -12.04 -2.29
C ILE A 174 7.43 -11.31 -1.37
N ASP A 175 6.17 -11.26 -1.79
CA ASP A 175 5.13 -10.50 -1.12
C ASP A 175 4.84 -11.06 0.29
N ILE A 176 4.83 -12.39 0.44
CA ILE A 176 4.50 -13.04 1.71
C ILE A 176 5.56 -14.09 2.02
N VAL A 177 6.25 -13.89 3.14
CA VAL A 177 7.12 -14.86 3.78
C VAL A 177 6.65 -15.03 5.23
N ALA A 178 6.46 -16.27 5.65
CA ALA A 178 6.15 -16.61 7.04
C ALA A 178 7.12 -17.66 7.56
N ILE A 179 7.74 -17.40 8.72
CA ILE A 179 8.81 -18.25 9.29
C ILE A 179 8.33 -18.86 10.61
N ASN A 180 8.46 -20.18 10.71
CA ASN A 180 8.33 -20.94 11.94
C ASN A 180 9.65 -21.66 12.24
N PRO A 181 10.47 -21.13 13.17
CA PRO A 181 11.75 -21.72 13.52
C PRO A 181 11.61 -23.01 14.35
N PHE A 182 10.49 -23.20 15.05
CA PHE A 182 10.26 -24.39 15.88
C PHE A 182 10.08 -25.64 15.03
N ASP A 183 9.30 -25.53 13.96
CA ASP A 183 9.05 -26.64 13.03
C ASP A 183 9.94 -26.60 11.77
N LYS A 184 10.87 -25.64 11.70
CA LYS A 184 11.73 -25.40 10.52
C LYS A 184 10.93 -25.28 9.23
N GLU A 185 9.86 -24.49 9.30
CA GLU A 185 8.95 -24.24 8.18
C GLU A 185 9.06 -22.80 7.71
N VAL A 186 9.12 -22.63 6.39
CA VAL A 186 8.98 -21.33 5.73
C VAL A 186 7.89 -21.45 4.67
N LEU A 187 6.94 -20.51 4.70
CA LEU A 187 5.89 -20.39 3.69
C LEU A 187 6.19 -19.19 2.81
N PHE A 188 6.14 -19.40 1.50
CA PHE A 188 6.22 -18.35 0.49
C PHE A 188 4.86 -18.19 -0.20
N GLY A 189 4.46 -16.95 -0.40
CA GLY A 189 3.27 -16.58 -1.14
C GLY A 189 3.52 -15.34 -2.00
N ALA A 190 2.92 -15.34 -3.17
CA ALA A 190 2.83 -14.19 -4.05
C ALA A 190 1.39 -14.09 -4.56
N GLU A 191 0.97 -12.88 -4.91
CA GLU A 191 -0.32 -12.66 -5.55
C GLU A 191 -0.33 -13.26 -6.96
N ASN A 192 -1.38 -14.01 -7.32
CA ASN A 192 -1.68 -14.33 -8.73
C ASN A 192 -3.20 -14.26 -8.96
N LEU A 193 -3.72 -13.03 -9.06
CA LEU A 193 -5.16 -12.74 -9.14
C LEU A 193 -5.83 -13.18 -10.45
N ALA A 194 -5.06 -13.45 -11.51
CA ALA A 194 -5.61 -13.85 -12.80
C ALA A 194 -6.27 -15.25 -12.83
N LEU A 195 -6.09 -16.08 -11.80
CA LEU A 195 -6.50 -17.50 -11.85
C LEU A 195 -7.62 -17.89 -10.87
N GLY A 196 -8.11 -17.00 -10.01
CA GLY A 196 -9.11 -17.39 -8.99
C GLY A 196 -8.61 -18.51 -8.05
N LEU A 197 -7.29 -18.67 -7.96
CA LEU A 197 -6.64 -19.66 -7.10
C LEU A 197 -6.13 -18.91 -5.87
N GLY A 198 -6.55 -19.34 -4.68
CA GLY A 198 -5.93 -18.92 -3.42
C GLY A 198 -4.43 -19.15 -3.44
N ILE A 199 -3.71 -18.55 -2.48
CA ILE A 199 -2.25 -18.62 -2.32
C ILE A 199 -1.71 -19.93 -2.88
N THR A 200 -1.06 -19.84 -4.04
CA THR A 200 -0.29 -20.98 -4.54
C THR A 200 0.82 -21.14 -3.52
N THR A 201 0.74 -22.17 -2.66
CA THR A 201 1.84 -22.55 -1.80
C THR A 201 3.00 -22.91 -2.71
N VAL A 202 3.86 -21.94 -3.01
CA VAL A 202 5.08 -22.18 -3.79
C VAL A 202 6.06 -22.80 -2.81
N GLU A 203 5.98 -24.13 -2.72
CA GLU A 203 6.88 -25.03 -2.02
C GLU A 203 6.96 -24.89 -0.49
N ARG A 204 6.44 -25.90 0.21
CA ARG A 204 6.84 -26.21 1.58
C ARG A 204 8.29 -26.73 1.53
N LYS A 205 9.28 -25.88 1.78
CA LYS A 205 10.68 -26.34 1.93
C LYS A 205 11.00 -26.49 3.41
N GLN A 206 11.43 -27.69 3.82
CA GLN A 206 12.21 -27.85 5.05
C GLN A 206 13.46 -26.97 4.91
N VAL A 207 13.75 -26.18 5.93
CA VAL A 207 14.92 -25.28 5.99
C VAL A 207 16.18 -26.00 5.48
N VAL A 208 16.63 -25.59 4.29
CA VAL A 208 18.03 -25.74 3.89
C VAL A 208 18.68 -24.45 4.36
N GLU A 209 19.67 -24.59 5.25
CA GLU A 209 20.39 -23.49 5.91
C GLU A 209 20.62 -22.28 5.00
N ILE A 210 20.06 -21.13 5.40
CA ILE A 210 20.55 -19.83 4.97
C ILE A 210 21.02 -19.14 6.25
N LEU A 211 22.28 -19.43 6.61
CA LEU A 211 23.10 -18.60 7.49
C LEU A 211 23.93 -17.65 6.62
#